data_AF-A0A3P8BXD4-F1
#
_entry.id   AF-A0A3P8BXD4-F1
#
_cell.length_a   1.000
_cell.length_b   1.000
_cell.length_c   1.000
_cell.angle_alpha   90.00
_cell.angle_beta   90.00
_cell.angle_gamma   90.00
#
_symmetry.space_group_name_H-M   'P 1'
#
loop_
_entity.id
_entity.type
_entity.pdbx_description
1 polymer ?
#
loop_
_entity_poly.entity_id
_entity_poly.type
_entity_poly.pdbx_seq_one_letter_code
_entity_poly.pdbx_strand_id
1 'polypeptide(L)'
;MIREAEKNAAEDAKKKEMVEVLNQAEGIIHDTESKMAEFADQLPKEESEALKKKIEETKTILANKDNEKPETIKEAVNSLQQQSLKLFEAAYKKMAEKNSPGTSDAQEAKTAEEPKKEQN
;
A
#
# COMPACT_ATOMS: atom_id res chain seq x y z
N MET A 1 -43.88 4.45 20.47
CA MET A 1 -43.35 5.83 20.50
C MET A 1 -41.87 5.92 20.89
N ILE A 2 -41.45 5.80 22.17
CA ILE A 2 -40.01 5.97 22.53
C ILE A 2 -39.10 4.90 21.88
N ARG A 3 -39.50 3.62 21.93
CA ARG A 3 -38.74 2.52 21.32
C ARG A 3 -38.64 2.59 19.79
N GLU A 4 -39.63 3.20 19.13
CA GLU A 4 -39.61 3.39 17.68
C GLU A 4 -38.71 4.57 17.29
N ALA A 5 -38.74 5.65 18.08
CA ALA A 5 -37.85 6.79 17.89
C ALA A 5 -36.36 6.40 18.07
N GLU A 6 -36.05 5.59 19.08
CA GLU A 6 -34.68 5.07 19.30
C GLU A 6 -34.21 4.16 18.16
N LYS A 7 -35.10 3.29 17.64
CA LYS A 7 -34.77 2.41 16.51
C LYS A 7 -34.47 3.21 15.24
N ASN A 8 -35.29 4.22 14.94
CA ASN A 8 -35.07 5.08 13.77
C ASN A 8 -33.76 5.88 13.91
N ALA A 9 -33.48 6.42 15.09
CA ALA A 9 -32.23 7.14 15.34
C ALA A 9 -30.98 6.25 15.13
N ALA A 10 -31.04 4.99 15.54
CA ALA A 10 -29.95 4.03 15.34
C ALA A 10 -29.79 3.63 13.85
N GLU A 11 -30.89 3.45 13.12
CA GLU A 11 -30.86 3.15 11.69
C GLU A 11 -30.31 4.33 10.87
N ASP A 12 -30.69 5.55 11.19
CA ASP A 12 -30.20 6.75 10.51
C ASP A 12 -28.71 7.01 10.82
N ALA A 13 -28.27 6.77 12.06
CA ALA A 13 -26.86 6.83 12.43
C ALA A 13 -26.03 5.83 11.61
N LYS A 14 -26.51 4.60 11.44
CA LYS A 14 -25.85 3.58 10.61
C LYS A 14 -25.80 3.96 9.13
N LYS A 15 -26.88 4.51 8.57
CA LYS A 15 -26.89 5.00 7.19
C LYS A 15 -25.89 6.14 7.00
N LYS A 16 -25.82 7.07 7.95
CA LYS A 16 -24.86 8.16 7.92
C LYS A 16 -23.43 7.65 7.96
N GLU A 17 -23.13 6.75 8.90
CA GLU A 17 -21.80 6.13 9.01
C GLU A 17 -21.44 5.38 7.73
N MET A 18 -22.38 4.62 7.15
CA MET A 18 -22.16 3.93 5.89
C MET A 18 -21.77 4.91 4.78
N VAL A 19 -22.51 6.01 4.59
CA VAL A 19 -22.20 7.02 3.58
C VAL A 19 -20.83 7.65 3.79
N GLU A 20 -20.46 7.98 5.03
CA GLU A 20 -19.14 8.53 5.34
C GLU A 20 -18.02 7.56 4.98
N VAL A 21 -18.20 6.27 5.32
CA VAL A 21 -17.22 5.22 5.00
C VAL A 21 -17.10 4.99 3.50
N LEU A 22 -18.22 4.98 2.77
CA LEU A 22 -18.22 4.83 1.31
C LEU A 22 -17.45 5.97 0.64
N ASN A 23 -17.71 7.21 1.05
CA ASN A 23 -17.00 8.38 0.51
C ASN A 23 -15.49 8.31 0.80
N GLN A 24 -15.11 7.89 2.01
CA GLN A 24 -13.70 7.67 2.36
C GLN A 24 -13.06 6.56 1.53
N ALA A 25 -13.78 5.46 1.32
CA ALA A 25 -13.32 4.33 0.55
C ALA A 25 -13.07 4.69 -0.91
N GLU A 26 -14.01 5.37 -1.55
CA GLU A 26 -13.90 5.82 -2.94
C GLU A 26 -12.72 6.79 -3.11
N GLY A 27 -12.54 7.72 -2.17
CA GLY A 27 -11.39 8.63 -2.17
C GLY A 27 -10.05 7.88 -2.09
N ILE A 28 -9.92 6.93 -1.16
CA ILE A 28 -8.69 6.14 -0.99
C ILE A 28 -8.40 5.26 -2.20
N ILE A 29 -9.42 4.65 -2.80
CA ILE A 29 -9.29 3.87 -4.04
C ILE A 29 -8.74 4.75 -5.14
N HIS A 30 -9.38 5.90 -5.39
CA HIS A 30 -8.98 6.81 -6.46
C HIS A 30 -7.55 7.33 -6.25
N ASP A 31 -7.21 7.76 -5.03
CA ASP A 31 -5.87 8.24 -4.71
C ASP A 31 -4.81 7.14 -4.89
N THR A 32 -5.14 5.90 -4.53
CA THR A 32 -4.24 4.76 -4.71
C THR A 32 -4.06 4.45 -6.20
N GLU A 33 -5.13 4.43 -6.99
CA GLU A 33 -5.07 4.23 -8.44
C GLU A 33 -4.24 5.30 -9.14
N SER A 34 -4.41 6.57 -8.78
CA SER A 34 -3.62 7.69 -9.34
C SER A 34 -2.14 7.49 -9.04
N LYS A 35 -1.78 7.26 -7.77
CA LYS A 35 -0.38 7.04 -7.39
C LYS A 35 0.20 5.79 -8.06
N MET A 36 -0.57 4.72 -8.18
CA MET A 36 -0.10 3.52 -8.88
C MET A 36 0.21 3.79 -10.35
N ALA A 37 -0.57 4.65 -11.02
CA ALA A 37 -0.32 5.07 -12.38
C ALA A 37 0.94 5.96 -12.47
N GLU A 38 1.09 6.92 -11.55
CA GLU A 38 2.25 7.82 -11.48
C GLU A 38 3.58 7.07 -11.24
N PHE A 39 3.56 6.05 -10.39
CA PHE A 39 4.74 5.24 -10.05
C PHE A 39 4.82 3.92 -10.85
N ALA A 40 3.97 3.69 -11.85
CA ALA A 40 3.83 2.41 -12.54
C ALA A 40 5.15 1.81 -13.04
N ASP A 41 6.07 2.66 -13.51
CA ASP A 41 7.39 2.25 -14.01
C ASP A 41 8.41 1.91 -12.91
N GLN A 42 8.14 2.34 -11.67
CA GLN A 42 9.00 2.14 -10.50
C GLN A 42 8.50 1.03 -9.57
N LEU A 43 7.23 0.64 -9.70
CA LEU A 43 6.64 -0.41 -8.89
C LEU A 43 6.94 -1.81 -9.45
N PRO A 44 7.21 -2.80 -8.59
CA PRO A 44 7.25 -4.20 -9.01
C PRO A 44 5.89 -4.62 -9.59
N LYS A 45 5.90 -5.33 -10.73
CA LYS A 45 4.66 -5.80 -11.40
C LYS A 45 3.79 -6.66 -10.49
N GLU A 46 4.41 -7.60 -9.77
CA GLU A 46 3.71 -8.54 -8.89
C GLU A 46 2.96 -7.83 -7.76
N GLU A 47 3.64 -6.91 -7.05
CA GLU A 47 3.03 -6.11 -5.99
C GLU A 47 1.96 -5.15 -6.54
N SER A 48 2.19 -4.59 -7.73
CA SER A 48 1.21 -3.72 -8.41
C SER A 48 -0.04 -4.50 -8.81
N GLU A 49 0.10 -5.74 -9.27
CA GLU A 49 -1.04 -6.59 -9.59
C GLU A 49 -1.80 -7.00 -8.32
N ALA A 50 -1.09 -7.30 -7.23
CA ALA A 50 -1.70 -7.59 -5.93
C ALA A 50 -2.52 -6.38 -5.42
N LEU A 51 -1.97 -5.17 -5.50
CA LEU A 51 -2.66 -3.96 -5.08
C LEU A 51 -3.87 -3.65 -5.98
N LYS A 52 -3.75 -3.80 -7.31
CA LYS A 52 -4.89 -3.67 -8.24
C LYS A 52 -6.01 -4.65 -7.91
N LYS A 53 -5.67 -5.91 -7.61
CA LYS A 53 -6.66 -6.91 -7.20
C LYS A 53 -7.36 -6.51 -5.90
N LYS A 54 -6.63 -5.93 -4.95
CA LYS A 54 -7.20 -5.42 -3.68
C LYS A 54 -8.13 -4.23 -3.90
N ILE A 55 -7.81 -3.35 -4.84
CA ILE A 55 -8.67 -2.24 -5.25
C ILE A 55 -10.00 -2.78 -5.80
N GLU A 56 -9.95 -3.73 -6.74
CA GLU A 56 -11.15 -4.33 -7.34
C GLU A 56 -12.00 -5.10 -6.31
N GLU A 57 -11.35 -5.81 -5.37
CA GLU A 57 -12.04 -6.43 -4.23
C GLU A 57 -12.77 -5.39 -3.38
N THR A 58 -12.10 -4.27 -3.05
CA THR A 58 -12.70 -3.19 -2.26
C THR A 58 -13.86 -2.54 -3.02
N LYS A 59 -13.74 -2.28 -4.32
CA LYS A 59 -14.85 -1.78 -5.17
C LYS A 59 -16.04 -2.74 -5.18
N THR A 60 -15.78 -4.05 -5.22
CA THR A 60 -16.84 -5.07 -5.17
C THR A 60 -17.59 -5.03 -3.83
N ILE A 61 -16.86 -4.86 -2.72
CA ILE A 61 -17.45 -4.69 -1.39
C ILE A 61 -18.29 -3.41 -1.35
N LEU A 62 -17.80 -2.30 -1.91
CA LEU A 62 -18.56 -1.04 -2.01
C LEU A 62 -19.82 -1.16 -2.87
N ALA A 63 -19.76 -1.92 -3.95
CA ALA A 63 -20.93 -2.23 -4.77
C ALA A 63 -21.97 -3.06 -4.01
N ASN A 64 -21.52 -3.86 -3.04
CA ASN A 64 -22.38 -4.66 -2.16
C ASN A 64 -22.70 -3.98 -0.81
N LYS A 65 -22.58 -2.64 -0.73
CA LYS A 65 -22.79 -1.84 0.49
C LYS A 65 -24.08 -2.12 1.26
N ASP A 66 -25.15 -2.54 0.58
CA ASP A 66 -26.43 -2.82 1.22
C ASP A 66 -26.43 -4.13 2.03
N ASN A 67 -25.50 -5.04 1.74
CA ASN A 67 -25.30 -6.31 2.45
C ASN A 67 -24.07 -6.31 3.35
N GLU A 68 -23.28 -5.24 3.33
CA GLU A 68 -22.04 -5.10 4.07
C GLU A 68 -22.20 -4.23 5.31
N LYS A 69 -21.30 -4.42 6.27
CA LYS A 69 -21.23 -3.55 7.46
C LYS A 69 -20.26 -2.39 7.21
N PRO A 70 -20.51 -1.20 7.79
CA PRO A 70 -19.55 -0.10 7.74
C PRO A 70 -18.15 -0.51 8.22
N GLU A 71 -18.09 -1.41 9.21
CA GLU A 71 -16.85 -1.99 9.72
C GLU A 71 -16.09 -2.80 8.67
N THR A 72 -16.78 -3.66 7.90
CA THR A 72 -16.15 -4.46 6.83
C THR A 72 -15.50 -3.56 5.78
N ILE A 73 -16.22 -2.49 5.38
CA ILE A 73 -15.72 -1.55 4.38
C ILE A 73 -14.51 -0.79 4.94
N LYS A 74 -14.59 -0.31 6.18
CA LYS A 74 -13.46 0.34 6.87
C LYS A 74 -12.23 -0.57 6.91
N GLU A 75 -12.40 -1.85 7.23
CA GLU A 75 -11.29 -2.81 7.28
C GLU A 75 -10.67 -3.04 5.90
N ALA A 76 -11.49 -3.23 4.87
CA ALA A 76 -11.02 -3.42 3.50
C ALA A 76 -10.21 -2.20 3.01
N VAL A 77 -10.72 -0.99 3.27
CA VAL A 77 -10.08 0.28 2.92
C VAL A 77 -8.78 0.49 3.70
N ASN A 78 -8.76 0.22 5.00
CA ASN A 78 -7.53 0.31 5.80
C ASN A 78 -6.48 -0.69 5.30
N SER A 79 -6.89 -1.91 4.94
CA SER A 79 -5.99 -2.91 4.38
C SER A 79 -5.40 -2.46 3.05
N LEU A 80 -6.22 -1.89 2.16
CA LEU A 80 -5.80 -1.30 0.90
C LEU A 80 -4.78 -0.18 1.13
N GLN A 81 -5.08 0.74 2.04
CA GLN A 81 -4.21 1.86 2.38
C GLN A 81 -2.86 1.40 2.95
N GLN A 82 -2.85 0.38 3.80
CA GLN A 82 -1.60 -0.18 4.34
C GLN A 82 -0.74 -0.86 3.27
N GLN A 83 -1.35 -1.59 2.34
CA GLN A 83 -0.61 -2.19 1.22
C GLN A 83 -0.05 -1.12 0.28
N SER A 84 -0.87 -0.11 -0.03
CA SER A 84 -0.48 1.06 -0.81
C SER A 84 0.74 1.75 -0.22
N LEU A 85 0.72 2.08 1.09
CA LEU A 85 1.86 2.69 1.78
C LEU A 85 3.13 1.84 1.71
N LYS A 86 3.04 0.53 1.98
CA LYS A 86 4.19 -0.38 1.91
C LYS A 86 4.79 -0.45 0.50
N LEU A 87 3.95 -0.51 -0.52
CA LEU A 87 4.39 -0.56 -1.92
C LEU A 87 5.13 0.71 -2.32
N PHE A 88 4.55 1.88 -2.01
CA PHE A 88 5.18 3.15 -2.32
C PHE A 88 6.45 3.37 -1.51
N GLU A 89 6.48 3.03 -0.21
CA GLU A 89 7.71 3.10 0.60
C GLU A 89 8.83 2.22 0.03
N ALA A 90 8.52 1.00 -0.41
CA ALA A 90 9.49 0.11 -1.03
C ALA A 90 10.02 0.66 -2.35
N ALA A 91 9.14 1.30 -3.15
CA ALA A 91 9.52 1.95 -4.40
C ALA A 91 10.45 3.15 -4.17
N TYR A 92 10.11 4.02 -3.22
CA TYR A 92 10.95 5.16 -2.83
C TYR A 92 12.32 4.71 -2.31
N LYS A 93 12.37 3.68 -1.46
CA LYS A 93 13.65 3.12 -0.97
C LYS A 93 14.51 2.58 -2.11
N LYS A 94 13.93 1.81 -3.04
CA LYS A 94 14.66 1.33 -4.23
C LYS A 94 15.16 2.46 -5.12
N MET A 95 14.37 3.53 -5.26
CA MET A 95 14.76 4.69 -6.06
C MET A 95 15.91 5.47 -5.40
N ALA A 96 15.89 5.61 -4.07
CA ALA A 96 16.96 6.25 -3.31
C ALA A 96 18.27 5.44 -3.37
N GLU A 97 18.20 4.11 -3.28
CA GLU A 97 19.37 3.23 -3.47
C GLU A 97 19.94 3.32 -4.89
N LYS A 98 19.08 3.44 -5.91
CA LYS A 98 19.49 3.53 -7.31
C LYS A 98 20.05 4.90 -7.72
N ASN A 99 19.68 5.97 -7.02
CA ASN A 99 20.18 7.33 -7.25
C ASN A 99 21.34 7.75 -6.34
N SER A 100 21.89 6.84 -5.53
CA SER A 100 23.15 7.09 -4.85
C SER A 100 24.29 6.98 -5.89
N PRO A 101 25.00 8.07 -6.23
CA PRO A 101 26.14 7.97 -7.12
C PRO A 101 27.22 7.15 -6.41
N GLY A 102 27.76 6.16 -7.11
CA GLY A 102 28.70 5.20 -6.54
C GLY A 102 29.80 5.85 -5.71
N THR A 103 29.97 5.36 -4.48
CA THR A 103 31.28 5.36 -3.83
C THR A 103 31.99 4.07 -4.21
N SER A 104 32.92 4.24 -5.15
CA SER A 104 34.23 3.57 -5.21
C SER A 104 34.30 2.19 -5.87
N ASP A 105 34.38 2.24 -7.19
CA ASP A 105 35.46 1.57 -7.91
C ASP A 105 36.81 2.16 -7.40
N ALA A 106 37.47 1.44 -6.51
CA ALA A 106 38.89 1.59 -6.18
C ALA A 106 39.32 0.36 -5.36
N GLN A 107 39.90 -0.63 -6.03
CA GLN A 107 41.28 -1.07 -5.79
C GLN A 107 41.50 -2.47 -6.38
N GLU A 108 41.60 -2.52 -7.71
CA GLU A 108 42.47 -3.48 -8.37
C GLU A 108 43.92 -3.04 -8.15
N ALA A 109 44.58 -3.63 -7.15
CA ALA A 109 46.04 -3.76 -7.07
C ALA A 109 46.41 -4.65 -5.87
N LYS A 110 46.61 -5.94 -6.11
CA LYS A 110 47.75 -6.75 -5.60
C LYS A 110 47.67 -8.20 -6.10
N THR A 111 48.21 -8.42 -7.28
CA THR A 111 48.85 -9.69 -7.65
C THR A 111 50.37 -9.49 -7.53
N ALA A 112 51.01 -10.34 -6.72
CA ALA A 112 52.43 -10.74 -6.67
C ALA A 112 52.74 -11.13 -5.20
N GLU A 113 52.78 -12.42 -4.82
CA GLU A 113 53.97 -13.31 -4.91
C GLU A 113 55.07 -12.83 -3.93
N GLU A 114 55.63 -13.51 -2.92
CA GLU A 114 55.71 -14.91 -2.47
C GLU A 114 56.17 -14.92 -0.97
N PRO A 115 56.34 -16.08 -0.28
CA PRO A 115 56.32 -16.24 1.17
C PRO A 115 57.67 -15.98 1.85
N LYS A 116 57.65 -15.60 3.13
CA LYS A 116 58.83 -15.70 4.00
C LYS A 116 58.78 -17.00 4.80
N LYS A 117 59.62 -17.96 4.39
CA LYS A 117 60.14 -19.06 5.19
C LYS A 117 61.63 -18.81 5.51
N GLU A 118 62.02 -19.28 6.70
CA GLU A 118 63.39 -19.59 7.19
C GLU A 118 64.35 -18.43 7.43
N GLN A 119 64.76 -18.20 8.70
CA GLN A 119 65.83 -18.89 9.44
C GLN A 119 67.21 -18.71 8.79
N ASN A 120 67.98 -17.76 9.32
CA ASN A 120 69.31 -17.99 9.86
C ASN A 120 69.76 -16.78 10.71
#